data_AF-A0A9D2QLP4-F1
#
_entry.id   AF-A0A9D2QLP4-F1
#
_cell.length_a   1.000
_cell.length_b   1.000
_cell.length_c   1.000
_cell.angle_alpha   90.00
_cell.angle_beta   90.00
_cell.angle_gamma   90.00
#
_symmetry.space_group_name_H-M   'P 1'
#
loop_
_entity.id
_entity.type
_entity.pdbx_description
1 polymer ?
#
loop_
_entity_poly.entity_id
_entity_poly.type
_entity_poly.pdbx_seq_one_letter_code
_entity_poly.pdbx_strand_id
1 'polypeptide(L)'
;LHGEQTPCVLVVTYGNRHYDDALVELQDLCEAQGFVVKGAAALVGRHTYGEIQVGRPDEADLEADAAFVRKAVSGDGLHAPIPGNRPYQKQPMEKGQFAPLTSDACTGCGLCRKSCPAGAVGPDFQVDADRCISCFRCIRICPAGAKNMDTEGYRSFAQMFTQKLAARRENEYFL
;
A
#
# COMPACT_ATOMS: atom_id res chain seq x y z
N LEU A 1 -9.67 -6.85 18.59
CA LEU A 1 -9.71 -8.22 18.02
C LEU A 1 -8.96 -9.10 19.02
N HIS A 2 -9.34 -10.35 19.24
CA HIS A 2 -8.59 -11.27 20.08
C HIS A 2 -8.34 -12.55 19.29
N GLY A 3 -7.12 -13.06 19.35
CA GLY A 3 -6.72 -14.23 18.58
C GLY A 3 -7.24 -15.51 19.21
N GLU A 4 -7.22 -15.67 20.53
CA GLU A 4 -7.74 -16.90 21.18
C GLU A 4 -7.17 -18.20 20.56
N GLN A 5 -5.86 -18.23 20.26
CA GLN A 5 -5.18 -19.31 19.54
C GLN A 5 -5.62 -19.50 18.08
N THR A 6 -6.27 -18.49 17.48
CA THR A 6 -6.67 -18.50 16.08
C THR A 6 -5.43 -18.41 15.16
N PRO A 7 -5.27 -19.35 14.22
CA PRO A 7 -4.23 -19.27 13.19
C PRO A 7 -4.43 -18.06 12.27
N CYS A 8 -3.35 -17.38 11.90
CA CYS A 8 -3.38 -16.30 10.91
C CYS A 8 -2.20 -16.34 9.94
N VAL A 9 -2.39 -15.71 8.79
CA VAL A 9 -1.32 -15.39 7.84
C VAL A 9 -1.21 -13.87 7.77
N LEU A 10 0.01 -13.36 7.92
CA LEU A 10 0.27 -11.92 7.91
C LEU A 10 0.59 -11.45 6.50
N VAL A 11 0.04 -10.32 6.10
CA VAL A 11 0.30 -9.73 4.78
C VAL A 11 0.47 -8.23 4.91
N VAL A 12 1.56 -7.71 4.33
CA VAL A 12 1.74 -6.28 4.09
C VAL A 12 1.92 -6.02 2.60
N THR A 13 1.38 -4.90 2.11
CA THR A 13 1.59 -4.46 0.73
C THR A 13 2.41 -3.19 0.68
N TYR A 14 3.33 -3.07 -0.28
CA TYR A 14 4.17 -1.88 -0.41
C TYR A 14 4.49 -1.55 -1.87
N GLY A 15 4.84 -0.30 -2.16
CA GLY A 15 5.06 0.19 -3.53
C GLY A 15 6.53 0.28 -3.93
N ASN A 16 7.31 -0.78 -3.71
CA ASN A 16 8.71 -0.93 -4.16
C ASN A 16 9.80 -0.14 -3.42
N ARG A 17 9.48 0.82 -2.54
CA ARG A 17 10.51 1.50 -1.71
C ARG A 17 11.11 0.51 -0.72
N HIS A 18 10.31 0.15 0.28
CA HIS A 18 10.56 -0.86 1.31
C HIS A 18 9.28 -0.95 2.17
N TYR A 19 9.12 -2.04 2.92
CA TYR A 19 8.03 -2.18 3.92
C TYR A 19 8.51 -1.93 5.36
N ASP A 20 9.78 -1.56 5.53
CA ASP A 20 10.45 -1.26 6.80
C ASP A 20 10.13 -2.32 7.86
N ASP A 21 9.74 -1.91 9.05
CA ASP A 21 9.44 -2.83 10.14
C ASP A 21 7.95 -3.28 10.13
N ALA A 22 7.15 -2.91 9.11
CA ALA A 22 5.70 -3.10 9.14
C ALA A 22 5.27 -4.56 9.28
N LEU A 23 5.97 -5.50 8.62
CA LEU A 23 5.62 -6.91 8.68
C LEU A 23 5.97 -7.53 10.04
N VAL A 24 7.12 -7.15 10.61
CA VAL A 24 7.56 -7.63 11.91
C VAL A 24 6.78 -6.97 13.06
N GLU A 25 6.35 -5.72 12.90
CA GLU A 25 5.44 -5.04 13.83
C GLU A 25 4.06 -5.68 13.81
N LEU A 26 3.55 -6.05 12.64
CA LEU A 26 2.29 -6.79 12.52
C LEU A 26 2.38 -8.16 13.20
N GLN A 27 3.53 -8.85 13.12
CA GLN A 27 3.75 -10.09 13.86
C GLN A 27 3.60 -9.90 15.36
N ASP A 28 4.37 -8.97 15.94
CA ASP A 28 4.35 -8.72 17.38
C ASP A 28 2.94 -8.31 17.86
N LEU A 29 2.22 -7.49 17.09
CA LEU A 29 0.85 -7.07 17.41
C LEU A 29 -0.16 -8.22 17.35
N CYS A 30 -0.02 -9.14 16.40
CA CYS A 30 -0.90 -10.31 16.28
C CYS A 30 -0.62 -11.33 17.38
N GLU A 31 0.65 -11.66 17.63
CA GLU A 31 1.04 -12.60 18.68
C GLU A 31 0.66 -12.07 20.07
N ALA A 32 0.84 -10.77 20.34
CA ALA A 32 0.40 -10.14 21.59
C ALA A 32 -1.13 -10.19 21.78
N GLN A 33 -1.91 -10.27 20.69
CA GLN A 33 -3.36 -10.45 20.74
C GLN A 33 -3.79 -11.93 20.81
N GLY A 34 -2.85 -12.87 20.83
CA GLY A 34 -3.10 -14.31 20.96
C GLY A 34 -3.36 -15.04 19.64
N PHE A 35 -2.95 -14.46 18.50
CA PHE A 35 -2.95 -15.16 17.21
C PHE A 35 -1.75 -16.10 17.08
N VAL A 36 -1.90 -17.16 16.30
CA VAL A 36 -0.82 -18.09 15.95
C VAL A 36 -0.41 -17.83 14.50
N VAL A 37 0.74 -17.21 14.30
CA VAL A 37 1.24 -16.86 12.96
C VAL A 37 1.72 -18.13 12.23
N LYS A 38 1.06 -18.45 11.11
CA LYS A 38 1.36 -19.62 10.27
C LYS A 38 2.28 -19.31 9.09
N GLY A 39 2.44 -18.03 8.79
CA GLY A 39 3.28 -17.51 7.71
C GLY A 39 3.09 -16.01 7.57
N ALA A 40 4.02 -15.36 6.89
CA ALA A 40 3.97 -13.94 6.62
C ALA A 40 4.42 -13.61 5.20
N ALA A 41 3.89 -12.55 4.60
CA ALA A 41 4.26 -12.11 3.27
C ALA A 41 4.35 -10.60 3.14
N ALA A 42 5.38 -10.13 2.44
CA ALA A 42 5.48 -8.75 1.96
C ALA A 42 5.27 -8.74 0.43
N LEU A 43 4.11 -8.23 0.02
CA LEU A 43 3.66 -8.25 -1.36
C LEU A 43 3.87 -6.87 -2.00
N VAL A 44 4.64 -6.82 -3.08
CA VAL A 44 4.90 -5.55 -3.76
C VAL A 44 3.87 -5.29 -4.84
N GLY A 45 3.23 -4.12 -4.77
CA GLY A 45 2.25 -3.66 -5.75
C GLY A 45 2.72 -2.40 -6.47
N ARG A 46 1.88 -1.93 -7.41
CA ARG A 46 2.11 -0.65 -8.08
C ARG A 46 2.20 0.49 -7.08
N HIS A 47 3.25 1.30 -7.18
CA HIS A 47 3.38 2.48 -6.34
C HIS A 47 2.36 3.57 -6.73
N THR A 48 1.97 4.41 -5.75
CA THR A 48 1.03 5.52 -5.97
C THR A 48 1.56 6.56 -6.96
N TYR A 49 2.83 6.92 -6.81
CA TYR A 49 3.53 7.91 -7.65
C TYR A 49 4.41 7.25 -8.70
N GLY A 50 4.53 7.90 -9.86
CA GLY A 50 5.38 7.44 -10.96
C GLY A 50 4.91 6.13 -11.59
N GLU A 51 5.80 5.54 -12.38
CA GLU A 51 5.56 4.28 -13.10
C GLU A 51 6.43 3.17 -12.51
N ILE A 52 6.12 2.79 -11.27
CA ILE A 52 6.87 1.80 -10.49
C ILE A 52 5.99 0.57 -10.24
N GLN A 53 6.52 -0.62 -10.56
CA GLN A 53 5.81 -1.89 -10.39
C GLN A 53 4.44 -1.92 -11.08
N VAL A 54 4.36 -1.31 -12.27
CA VAL A 54 3.12 -1.25 -13.07
C VAL A 54 2.70 -2.66 -13.47
N GLY A 55 1.41 -2.94 -13.40
CA GLY A 55 0.84 -4.25 -13.72
C GLY A 55 0.84 -5.24 -12.57
N ARG A 56 1.37 -4.87 -11.39
CA ARG A 56 1.40 -5.72 -10.18
C ARG A 56 0.14 -5.54 -9.32
N PRO A 57 -0.46 -6.61 -8.77
CA PRO A 57 -0.05 -8.00 -8.94
C PRO A 57 -0.35 -8.54 -10.34
N ASP A 58 0.59 -9.30 -10.89
CA ASP A 58 0.47 -10.03 -12.14
C ASP A 58 0.11 -11.52 -11.89
N GLU A 59 -0.03 -12.31 -12.96
CA GLU A 59 -0.43 -13.72 -12.85
C GLU A 59 0.58 -14.56 -12.05
N ALA A 60 1.88 -14.28 -12.18
CA ALA A 60 2.93 -14.99 -11.45
C ALA A 60 2.89 -14.64 -9.96
N ASP A 61 2.60 -13.38 -9.60
CA ASP A 61 2.36 -13.02 -8.20
C ASP A 61 1.19 -13.80 -7.62
N LEU A 62 0.06 -13.86 -8.32
CA LEU A 62 -1.13 -14.55 -7.84
C LEU A 62 -0.90 -16.06 -7.67
N GLU A 63 -0.14 -16.68 -8.58
CA GLU A 63 0.24 -18.09 -8.47
C GLU A 63 1.15 -18.33 -7.24
N ALA A 64 2.16 -17.48 -7.05
CA ALA A 64 3.09 -17.56 -5.93
C ALA A 64 2.39 -17.30 -4.58
N ASP A 65 1.50 -16.30 -4.50
CA ASP A 65 0.68 -15.99 -3.33
C ASP A 65 -0.18 -17.20 -2.94
N ALA A 66 -0.84 -17.83 -3.93
CA ALA A 66 -1.66 -19.00 -3.69
C ALA A 66 -0.82 -20.21 -3.23
N ALA A 67 0.38 -20.39 -3.79
CA ALA A 67 1.30 -21.45 -3.37
C ALA A 67 1.82 -21.23 -1.94
N PHE A 68 2.13 -19.97 -1.59
CA PHE A 68 2.54 -19.59 -0.25
C PHE A 68 1.45 -19.89 0.78
N VAL A 69 0.20 -19.43 0.55
CA VAL A 69 -0.89 -19.66 1.50
C VAL A 69 -1.13 -21.14 1.72
N ARG A 70 -1.11 -21.97 0.66
CA ARG A 70 -1.23 -23.43 0.78
C ARG A 70 -0.18 -24.03 1.72
N LYS A 71 1.07 -23.57 1.65
CA LYS A 71 2.15 -24.03 2.53
C LYS A 71 1.99 -23.51 3.96
N ALA A 72 1.61 -22.24 4.13
CA ALA A 72 1.42 -21.62 5.44
C ALA A 72 0.32 -22.33 6.24
N VAL A 73 -0.83 -22.60 5.62
CA VAL A 73 -1.96 -23.26 6.31
C VAL A 73 -1.68 -24.73 6.64
N SER A 74 -0.84 -25.43 5.87
CA SER A 74 -0.47 -26.82 6.14
C SER A 74 0.73 -26.98 7.08
N GLY A 75 1.50 -25.91 7.30
CA GLY A 75 2.71 -25.95 8.13
C GLY A 75 2.43 -25.88 9.63
N ASP A 76 3.46 -26.11 10.45
CA ASP A 76 3.35 -26.09 11.90
C ASP A 76 3.42 -24.68 12.51
N GLY A 77 3.90 -23.69 11.76
CA GLY A 77 4.00 -22.30 12.18
C GLY A 77 5.06 -21.57 11.38
N LEU A 78 5.33 -20.31 11.72
CA LEU A 78 6.45 -19.54 11.18
C LEU A 78 7.77 -20.00 11.81
N HIS A 79 8.70 -20.53 11.01
CA HIS A 79 10.01 -20.99 11.48
C HIS A 79 11.14 -19.99 11.25
N ALA A 80 11.06 -19.21 10.17
CA ALA A 80 12.03 -18.17 9.88
C ALA A 80 11.66 -16.82 10.53
N PRO A 81 12.61 -16.12 11.17
CA PRO A 81 12.33 -14.79 11.70
C PRO A 81 12.04 -13.80 10.57
N ILE A 82 11.01 -12.98 10.75
CA ILE A 82 10.72 -11.85 9.85
C ILE A 82 11.78 -10.77 10.11
N PRO A 83 12.47 -10.27 9.07
CA PRO A 83 13.47 -9.23 9.23
C PRO A 83 12.83 -7.91 9.69
N GLY A 84 13.58 -7.14 10.47
CA GLY A 84 13.20 -5.81 10.92
C GLY A 84 13.82 -5.48 12.27
N ASN A 85 13.60 -4.25 12.72
CA ASN A 85 14.22 -3.68 13.91
C ASN A 85 13.21 -3.58 15.06
N ARG A 86 13.72 -3.76 16.27
CA ARG A 86 13.02 -3.47 17.53
C ARG A 86 13.94 -2.64 18.44
N PRO A 87 13.45 -1.61 19.13
CA PRO A 87 12.07 -1.09 19.14
C PRO A 87 11.72 -0.34 17.84
N TYR A 88 10.42 -0.31 17.50
CA TYR A 88 9.93 0.34 16.29
C TYR A 88 10.07 1.86 16.36
N GLN A 89 10.63 2.45 15.31
CA GLN A 89 10.78 3.90 15.23
C GLN A 89 9.47 4.53 14.77
N LYS A 90 8.86 5.34 15.64
CA LYS A 90 7.75 6.23 15.26
C LYS A 90 8.31 7.39 14.43
N GLN A 91 8.42 7.19 13.12
CA GLN A 91 8.68 8.33 12.25
C GLN A 91 7.40 9.16 12.12
N PRO A 92 7.48 10.49 12.27
CA PRO A 92 6.33 11.33 11.97
C PRO A 92 5.90 11.06 10.54
N MET A 93 4.62 10.74 10.34
CA MET A 93 4.07 10.63 8.99
C MET A 93 4.24 11.98 8.31
N GLU A 94 5.15 12.05 7.34
CA GLU A 94 5.25 13.23 6.49
C GLU A 94 3.92 13.38 5.75
N LYS A 95 3.33 14.58 5.85
CA LYS A 95 2.11 14.91 5.12
C LYS A 95 2.37 14.71 3.63
N GLY A 96 1.41 14.08 2.95
CA GLY A 96 1.48 13.89 1.51
C GLY A 96 1.67 15.24 0.80
N GLN A 97 2.72 15.35 -0.02
CA GLN A 97 3.12 16.62 -0.64
C GLN A 97 2.26 17.00 -1.86
N PHE A 98 1.46 16.06 -2.38
CA PHE A 98 0.74 16.22 -3.64
C PHE A 98 -0.76 16.01 -3.41
N ALA A 99 -1.53 17.09 -3.25
CA ALA A 99 -2.99 17.03 -3.16
C ALA A 99 -3.63 17.17 -4.57
N PRO A 100 -4.34 16.15 -5.10
CA PRO A 100 -4.85 16.16 -6.48
C PRO A 100 -5.68 17.39 -6.87
N LEU A 101 -5.45 17.88 -8.08
CA LEU A 101 -6.22 18.95 -8.72
C LEU A 101 -7.52 18.41 -9.33
N THR A 102 -8.47 19.31 -9.59
CA THR A 102 -9.72 19.02 -10.31
C THR A 102 -9.84 19.96 -11.49
N SER A 103 -9.89 19.43 -12.72
CA SER A 103 -10.11 20.23 -13.92
C SER A 103 -11.59 20.37 -14.27
N ASP A 104 -11.88 21.21 -15.25
CA ASP A 104 -13.23 21.47 -15.78
C ASP A 104 -13.86 20.28 -16.51
N ALA A 105 -13.10 19.20 -16.74
CA ALA A 105 -13.64 17.93 -17.24
C ALA A 105 -14.52 17.21 -16.20
N CYS A 106 -14.62 17.73 -14.97
CA CYS A 106 -15.39 17.11 -13.90
C CYS A 106 -16.89 17.06 -14.25
N THR A 107 -17.45 15.85 -14.30
CA THR A 107 -18.88 15.62 -14.59
C THR A 107 -19.76 15.60 -13.33
N GLY A 108 -19.17 15.78 -12.15
CA GLY A 108 -19.90 15.71 -10.87
C GLY A 108 -20.35 14.30 -10.46
N CYS A 109 -19.81 13.23 -11.05
CA CYS A 109 -20.25 11.85 -10.78
C CYS A 109 -20.05 11.35 -9.33
N GLY A 110 -19.22 12.04 -8.52
CA GLY A 110 -19.05 11.75 -7.09
C GLY A 110 -18.21 10.51 -6.71
N LEU A 111 -17.70 9.73 -7.68
CA LEU A 111 -16.88 8.54 -7.40
C LEU A 111 -15.63 8.84 -6.53
N CYS A 112 -14.97 9.97 -6.82
CA CYS A 112 -13.80 10.44 -6.07
C CYS A 112 -14.10 10.71 -4.60
N ARG A 113 -15.29 11.27 -4.30
CA ARG A 113 -15.74 11.56 -2.94
C ARG A 113 -16.11 10.29 -2.20
N LYS A 114 -16.91 9.41 -2.82
CA LYS A 114 -17.33 8.13 -2.22
C LYS A 114 -16.14 7.24 -1.86
N SER A 115 -15.06 7.28 -2.64
CA SER A 115 -13.91 6.39 -2.46
C SER A 115 -12.73 7.03 -1.73
N CYS A 116 -12.86 8.26 -1.22
CA CYS A 116 -11.75 8.93 -0.53
C CYS A 116 -11.66 8.42 0.92
N PRO A 117 -10.58 7.70 1.31
CA PRO A 117 -10.47 7.16 2.67
C PRO A 117 -10.32 8.25 3.74
N ALA A 118 -9.75 9.40 3.37
CA ALA A 118 -9.58 10.54 4.28
C ALA A 118 -10.80 11.50 4.30
N GLY A 119 -11.80 11.26 3.44
CA GLY A 119 -12.93 12.16 3.26
C GLY A 119 -12.53 13.57 2.80
N ALA A 120 -11.41 13.70 2.09
CA ALA A 120 -10.78 14.96 1.72
C ALA A 120 -11.36 15.61 0.44
N VAL A 121 -12.43 15.07 -0.13
CA VAL A 121 -13.06 15.63 -1.35
C VAL A 121 -14.38 16.32 -0.98
N GLY A 122 -14.45 17.62 -1.24
CA GLY A 122 -15.59 18.48 -0.93
C GLY A 122 -16.82 18.24 -1.80
N PRO A 123 -17.95 18.90 -1.48
CA PRO A 123 -19.19 18.83 -2.28
C PRO A 123 -19.05 19.48 -3.67
N ASP A 124 -18.14 20.44 -3.81
CA ASP A 124 -17.70 21.08 -5.06
C ASP A 124 -16.68 20.23 -5.83
N PHE A 125 -16.43 19.01 -5.35
CA PHE A 125 -15.43 18.08 -5.85
C PHE A 125 -13.99 18.58 -5.75
N GLN A 126 -13.67 19.64 -5.01
CA GLN A 126 -12.29 20.04 -4.77
C GLN A 126 -11.63 19.19 -3.67
N VAL A 127 -10.30 19.10 -3.70
CA VAL A 127 -9.53 18.35 -2.70
C VAL A 127 -9.05 19.30 -1.62
N ASP A 128 -9.39 18.99 -0.37
CA ASP A 128 -8.82 19.60 0.82
C ASP A 128 -7.40 19.05 1.03
N ALA A 129 -6.39 19.89 0.80
CA ALA A 129 -4.98 19.53 0.92
C ALA A 129 -4.55 19.23 2.36
N ASP A 130 -5.25 19.74 3.37
CA ASP A 130 -4.94 19.50 4.77
C ASP A 130 -5.39 18.13 5.24
N ARG A 131 -6.49 17.65 4.67
CA ARG A 131 -7.01 16.30 4.94
C ARG A 131 -6.46 15.25 3.98
N CYS A 132 -5.91 15.66 2.84
CA CYS A 132 -5.44 14.73 1.83
C CYS A 132 -4.22 13.93 2.32
N ILE A 133 -4.29 12.60 2.18
CA ILE A 133 -3.16 11.69 2.44
C ILE A 133 -2.37 11.34 1.16
N SER A 134 -2.62 12.05 0.05
CA SER A 134 -1.96 11.86 -1.25
C SER A 134 -1.98 10.44 -1.84
N CYS A 135 -2.96 9.61 -1.48
CA CYS A 135 -3.07 8.23 -1.98
C CYS A 135 -3.45 8.09 -3.47
N PHE A 136 -3.80 9.19 -4.14
CA PHE A 136 -4.22 9.27 -5.55
C PHE A 136 -5.39 8.35 -5.98
N ARG A 137 -6.14 7.78 -5.03
CA ARG A 137 -7.33 6.97 -5.33
C ARG A 137 -8.32 7.72 -6.21
N CYS A 138 -8.52 9.02 -5.95
CA CYS A 138 -9.42 9.86 -6.73
C CYS A 138 -8.98 10.06 -8.19
N ILE A 139 -7.67 10.10 -8.47
CA ILE A 139 -7.11 10.17 -9.82
C ILE A 139 -7.41 8.86 -10.56
N ARG A 140 -7.08 7.72 -9.95
CA ARG A 140 -7.20 6.40 -10.58
C ARG A 140 -8.63 6.00 -10.96
N ILE A 141 -9.63 6.45 -10.18
CA ILE A 141 -11.02 6.07 -10.40
C ILE A 141 -11.84 7.10 -11.19
N CYS A 142 -11.26 8.24 -11.56
CA CYS A 142 -12.02 9.29 -12.24
C CYS A 142 -12.22 8.92 -13.71
N PRO A 143 -13.45 8.60 -14.16
CA PRO A 143 -13.68 8.18 -15.55
C PRO A 143 -13.48 9.33 -16.54
N ALA A 144 -13.67 10.57 -16.11
CA ALA A 144 -13.50 11.76 -16.93
C ALA A 144 -12.04 12.27 -16.98
N GLY A 145 -11.12 11.65 -16.23
CA GLY A 145 -9.74 12.15 -16.10
C GLY A 145 -9.62 13.52 -15.44
N ALA A 146 -10.69 14.03 -14.82
CA ALA A 146 -10.72 15.37 -14.22
C ALA A 146 -9.83 15.50 -12.97
N LYS A 147 -9.62 14.39 -12.25
CA LYS A 147 -8.70 14.32 -11.12
C LYS A 147 -7.29 14.03 -11.62
N ASN A 148 -6.35 14.93 -11.34
CA ASN A 148 -4.97 14.80 -11.81
C ASN A 148 -3.97 15.40 -10.82
N MET A 149 -2.68 15.23 -11.13
CA MET A 149 -1.59 15.94 -10.50
C MET A 149 -0.60 16.33 -11.61
N ASP A 150 -0.98 17.28 -12.45
CA ASP A 150 -0.17 17.69 -13.60
C ASP A 150 0.61 18.99 -13.34
N THR A 151 1.41 18.96 -12.27
CA THR A 151 2.31 20.08 -11.92
C THR A 151 3.74 19.73 -12.31
N GLU A 152 4.55 20.76 -12.65
CA GLU A 152 5.97 20.56 -12.96
C GLU A 152 6.70 19.84 -11.82
N GLY A 153 6.48 20.28 -10.58
CA GLY A 153 7.08 19.67 -9.39
C GLY A 153 6.74 18.19 -9.25
N TYR A 154 5.47 17.79 -9.46
CA TYR A 154 5.12 16.38 -9.42
C TYR A 154 5.73 15.59 -10.60
N ARG A 155 5.73 16.12 -11.82
CA ARG A 155 6.31 15.44 -12.98
C ARG A 155 7.79 15.12 -12.76
N SER A 156 8.57 16.11 -12.30
CA SER A 156 10.00 15.93 -11.97
C SER A 156 10.21 14.92 -10.84
N PHE A 157 9.41 15.01 -9.76
CA PHE A 157 9.47 14.05 -8.66
C PHE A 157 9.14 12.62 -9.12
N ALA A 158 8.04 12.45 -9.86
CA ALA A 158 7.57 11.15 -10.34
C ALA A 158 8.60 10.50 -11.27
N GLN A 159 9.25 11.27 -12.14
CA GLN A 159 10.32 10.78 -13.01
C GLN A 159 11.54 10.33 -12.20
N MET A 160 12.04 11.17 -11.30
CA MET A 160 13.18 10.84 -10.44
C MET A 160 12.88 9.59 -9.60
N PHE A 161 11.70 9.52 -9.00
CA PHE A 161 11.31 8.41 -8.14
C PHE A 161 11.14 7.10 -8.92
N THR A 162 10.60 7.18 -10.15
CA THR A 162 10.53 6.05 -11.08
C THR A 162 11.91 5.51 -11.41
N GLN A 163 12.89 6.39 -11.68
CA GLN A 163 14.28 5.97 -11.93
C GLN A 163 14.91 5.33 -10.70
N LYS A 164 14.71 5.94 -9.52
CA LYS A 164 15.25 5.44 -8.26
C LYS A 164 14.74 4.05 -7.89
N LEU A 165 13.48 3.75 -8.21
CA LEU A 165 12.82 2.47 -7.91
C LEU A 165 12.51 1.66 -9.18
N ALA A 166 13.34 1.82 -10.22
CA ALA A 166 13.15 1.14 -11.51
C ALA A 166 13.42 -0.37 -11.41
N ALA A 167 14.30 -0.78 -10.49
CA ALA A 167 14.59 -2.19 -10.27
C ALA A 167 13.32 -2.91 -9.78
N ARG A 168 12.98 -3.99 -10.48
CA ARG A 168 11.90 -4.88 -10.07
C ARG A 168 12.28 -5.58 -8.77
N ARG A 169 11.34 -5.57 -7.83
CA ARG A 169 11.35 -6.31 -6.57
C ARG A 169 10.26 -7.37 -6.59
N GLU A 170 10.58 -8.52 -6.03
CA GLU A 170 9.67 -9.66 -5.91
C GLU A 170 8.95 -9.67 -4.56
N ASN A 171 7.88 -10.46 -4.47
CA ASN A 171 7.23 -10.74 -3.20
C ASN A 171 8.18 -11.54 -2.28
N GLU A 172 8.12 -11.27 -0.98
CA GLU A 172 8.89 -11.99 0.03
C GLU A 172 7.94 -12.81 0.90
N TYR A 173 8.26 -14.09 1.10
CA TYR A 173 7.44 -15.05 1.83
C TYR A 173 8.22 -15.69 2.98
N PHE A 174 7.59 -15.79 4.14
CA PHE A 174 8.17 -16.34 5.36
C PHE A 174 7.27 -17.46 5.90
N LEU A 175 7.87 -18.62 6.13
CA LEU A 175 7.26 -19.85 6.65
C LEU A 175 8.08 -20.41 7.81
#